data_AF-A0A9W9P5G8-F1
#
_entry.id   AF-A0A9W9P5G8-F1
#
_cell.length_a   1.000
_cell.length_b   1.000
_cell.length_c   1.000
_cell.angle_alpha   90.00
_cell.angle_beta   90.00
_cell.angle_gamma   90.00
#
_symmetry.space_group_name_H-M   'P 1'
#
loop_
_entity.id
_entity.type
_entity.pdbx_description
1 polymer ?
#
loop_
_entity_poly.entity_id
_entity_poly.type
_entity_poly.pdbx_seq_one_letter_code
_entity_poly.pdbx_strand_id
1 'polypeptide(L)'
;MSTNRFIQSFTHVPKELFRLNTGAAVRLRAQPGPVRPQRSFDLLTAAGKVQPKALDPASYEWPNGASMRPNSAGQQNLVRTFRGSTIYVYAVPAGSFPPILKSLVQNLSEHFIGTTLPDDLILVHEFGDHYSLQARKEMTVEGNIVL
;
A
#
# COMPACT_ATOMS: atom_id res chain seq x y z
N MET A 1 -23.39 -3.84 2.94
CA MET A 1 -22.62 -3.01 3.89
C MET A 1 -21.14 -3.29 3.66
N SER A 2 -20.31 -2.25 3.46
CA SER A 2 -18.87 -2.43 3.37
C SER A 2 -18.35 -2.76 4.76
N THR A 3 -18.01 -4.03 5.03
CA THR A 3 -17.33 -4.40 6.26
C THR A 3 -16.00 -3.65 6.29
N ASN A 4 -15.78 -2.85 7.32
CA ASN A 4 -14.49 -2.20 7.56
C ASN A 4 -13.41 -3.28 7.62
N ARG A 5 -12.38 -3.15 6.78
CA ARG A 5 -11.30 -4.13 6.63
C ARG A 5 -9.97 -3.64 7.18
N PHE A 6 -9.96 -2.48 7.83
CA PHE A 6 -8.76 -1.93 8.46
C PHE A 6 -8.27 -2.87 9.57
N ILE A 7 -6.97 -3.19 9.56
CA ILE A 7 -6.31 -3.91 10.67
C ILE A 7 -5.36 -2.96 11.39
N GLN A 8 -4.39 -2.39 10.66
CA GLN A 8 -3.35 -1.54 11.24
C GLN A 8 -2.74 -0.64 10.17
N SER A 9 -2.18 0.51 10.58
CA SER A 9 -1.41 1.40 9.72
C SER A 9 0.05 1.54 10.16
N PHE A 10 0.93 1.82 9.21
CA PHE A 10 2.37 1.93 9.41
C PHE A 10 2.94 3.13 8.65
N THR A 11 3.94 3.78 9.25
CA THR A 11 4.77 4.83 8.60
C THR A 11 6.06 4.25 7.99
N HIS A 12 6.28 2.94 8.16
CA HIS A 12 7.41 2.20 7.61
C HIS A 12 6.89 0.88 7.03
N VAL A 13 7.59 0.32 6.05
CA VAL A 13 7.24 -0.97 5.47
C VAL A 13 7.65 -2.11 6.44
N PRO A 14 6.70 -2.85 7.04
CA PRO A 14 6.98 -3.77 8.14
C PRO A 14 7.54 -5.12 7.68
N LYS A 15 7.44 -5.43 6.39
CA LYS A 15 7.92 -6.66 5.74
C LYS A 15 8.04 -6.42 4.24
N GLU A 16 8.74 -7.29 3.52
CA GLU A 16 8.82 -7.17 2.07
C GLU A 16 7.43 -7.31 1.45
N LEU A 17 7.09 -6.36 0.59
CA LEU A 17 5.80 -6.29 -0.07
C LEU A 17 5.98 -6.14 -1.57
N PHE A 18 5.02 -6.65 -2.31
CA PHE A 18 5.06 -6.72 -3.76
C PHE A 18 3.82 -6.08 -4.37
N ARG A 19 4.02 -5.26 -5.41
CA ARG A 19 2.94 -4.70 -6.22
C ARG A 19 2.98 -5.27 -7.63
N LEU A 20 1.82 -5.70 -8.12
CA LEU A 20 1.63 -6.07 -9.52
C LEU A 20 1.23 -4.83 -10.31
N ASN A 21 1.79 -4.67 -11.51
CA ASN A 21 1.46 -3.56 -12.40
C ASN A 21 1.45 -4.00 -13.87
N THR A 22 0.60 -3.38 -14.69
CA THR A 22 0.45 -3.67 -16.12
C THR A 22 1.32 -2.76 -17.01
N GLY A 23 2.38 -2.19 -16.46
CA GLY A 23 3.32 -1.31 -17.13
C GLY A 23 4.50 -0.97 -16.24
N ALA A 24 5.55 -0.37 -16.81
CA ALA A 24 6.75 -0.01 -16.05
C ALA A 24 6.53 1.20 -15.11
N ALA A 25 5.50 2.01 -15.35
CA ALA A 25 5.14 3.14 -14.49
C ALA A 25 3.94 2.77 -13.61
N VAL A 26 4.07 2.95 -12.29
CA VAL A 26 2.95 2.77 -11.37
C VAL A 26 1.95 3.91 -11.56
N ARG A 27 0.74 3.57 -11.99
CA ARG A 27 -0.37 4.51 -12.15
C ARG A 27 -1.59 3.95 -11.43
N LEU A 28 -2.15 4.72 -10.50
CA LEU A 28 -3.35 4.31 -9.81
C LEU A 28 -4.58 4.57 -10.67
N ARG A 29 -5.51 3.61 -10.65
CA ARG A 29 -6.82 3.68 -11.30
C ARG A 29 -7.77 4.45 -10.39
N ALA A 30 -7.53 5.75 -10.28
CA ALA A 30 -8.40 6.66 -9.53
C ALA A 30 -9.71 6.89 -10.27
N GLN A 31 -10.83 6.99 -9.53
CA GLN A 31 -12.14 7.29 -10.09
C GLN A 31 -12.85 8.37 -9.25
N PRO A 32 -13.71 9.21 -9.83
CA PRO A 32 -14.56 10.10 -9.05
C PRO A 32 -15.50 9.30 -8.14
N GLY A 33 -15.57 9.67 -6.86
CA GLY A 33 -16.55 9.15 -5.90
C GLY A 33 -17.87 9.95 -5.90
N PRO A 34 -18.83 9.61 -5.02
CA PRO A 34 -18.77 8.54 -4.01
C PRO A 34 -19.18 7.16 -4.56
N VAL A 35 -19.78 7.11 -5.75
CA VAL A 35 -20.28 5.86 -6.33
C VAL A 35 -19.10 5.02 -6.82
N ARG A 36 -19.04 3.78 -6.33
CA ARG A 36 -17.99 2.83 -6.75
C ARG A 36 -18.26 2.35 -8.18
N PRO A 37 -17.24 2.31 -9.05
CA PRO A 37 -17.39 1.74 -10.38
C PRO A 37 -17.58 0.22 -10.32
N GLN A 38 -18.18 -0.35 -11.36
CA GLN A 38 -18.31 -1.81 -11.51
C GLN A 38 -17.01 -2.49 -11.97
N ARG A 39 -16.02 -1.71 -12.43
CA ARG A 39 -14.69 -2.19 -12.83
C ARG A 39 -13.69 -2.07 -11.68
N SER A 40 -12.58 -2.78 -11.77
CA SER A 40 -11.47 -2.63 -10.83
C SER A 40 -10.92 -1.20 -10.81
N PHE A 41 -10.66 -0.69 -9.61
CA PHE A 41 -10.13 0.64 -9.33
C PHE A 41 -9.26 0.57 -8.07
N ASP A 42 -8.42 1.58 -7.86
CA ASP A 42 -7.50 1.61 -6.71
C ASP A 42 -7.96 2.57 -5.61
N LEU A 43 -8.60 3.68 -5.98
CA LEU A 43 -9.11 4.67 -5.02
C LEU A 43 -10.24 5.52 -5.62
N LEU A 44 -11.00 6.16 -4.74
CA LEU A 44 -11.95 7.21 -5.11
C LEU A 44 -11.37 8.59 -4.81
N THR A 45 -11.78 9.57 -5.62
CA THR A 45 -11.44 10.98 -5.43
C THR A 45 -12.68 11.81 -5.12
N ALA A 46 -12.50 12.86 -4.33
CA ALA A 46 -13.47 13.91 -4.09
C ALA A 46 -12.87 15.23 -4.58
N ALA A 47 -13.56 15.94 -5.47
CA ALA A 47 -13.03 17.16 -6.11
C ALA A 47 -11.61 16.99 -6.72
N GLY A 48 -11.35 15.83 -7.33
CA GLY A 48 -10.05 15.51 -7.95
C GLY A 48 -8.94 15.13 -6.97
N LYS A 49 -9.23 15.03 -5.67
CA LYS A 49 -8.25 14.74 -4.62
C LYS A 49 -8.54 13.41 -3.91
N VAL A 50 -7.48 12.74 -3.50
CA VAL A 50 -7.49 11.55 -2.66
C VAL A 50 -7.66 11.99 -1.21
N GLN A 51 -8.56 11.33 -0.49
CA GLN A 51 -8.79 11.59 0.94
C GLN A 51 -7.97 10.62 1.80
N PRO A 52 -7.40 11.07 2.93
CA PRO A 52 -6.56 10.24 3.81
C PRO A 52 -7.42 9.36 4.74
N LYS A 53 -8.25 8.50 4.17
CA LYS A 53 -9.27 7.71 4.90
C LYS A 53 -8.68 6.82 6.00
N ALA A 54 -7.42 6.41 5.87
CA ALA A 54 -6.74 5.56 6.84
C ALA A 54 -6.48 6.23 8.19
N LEU A 55 -6.60 7.56 8.29
CA LEU A 55 -6.41 8.30 9.54
C LEU A 55 -7.58 8.15 10.52
N ASP A 56 -8.76 7.75 10.03
CA ASP A 56 -9.91 7.42 10.87
C ASP A 56 -10.31 5.95 10.62
N PRO A 57 -9.76 5.01 11.42
CA PRO A 57 -10.10 3.61 11.30
C PRO A 57 -11.59 3.33 11.45
N ALA A 58 -12.36 4.13 12.21
CA ALA A 58 -13.78 3.86 12.44
C ALA A 58 -14.63 4.07 11.19
N SER A 59 -14.26 5.04 10.35
CA SER A 59 -14.95 5.37 9.10
C SER A 59 -14.23 4.85 7.84
N TYR A 60 -13.20 4.03 8.01
CA TYR A 60 -12.35 3.57 6.92
C TYR A 60 -13.12 2.83 5.81
N GLU A 61 -12.85 3.21 4.56
CA GLU A 61 -13.40 2.58 3.37
C GLU A 61 -12.32 2.19 2.35
N TRP A 62 -12.20 0.90 2.05
CA TRP A 62 -11.34 0.34 1.01
C TRP A 62 -12.06 0.26 -0.35
N PRO A 63 -11.37 0.24 -1.51
CA PRO A 63 -9.95 0.50 -1.68
C PRO A 63 -9.66 2.01 -1.70
N ASN A 64 -8.50 2.39 -1.17
CA ASN A 64 -8.06 3.80 -1.07
C ASN A 64 -6.56 3.97 -1.37
N GLY A 65 -5.99 3.11 -2.21
CA GLY A 65 -4.57 3.20 -2.54
C GLY A 65 -4.01 2.01 -3.33
N ALA A 66 -2.68 1.98 -3.41
CA ALA A 66 -1.93 1.00 -4.19
C ALA A 66 -1.91 -0.36 -3.47
N SER A 67 -2.64 -1.35 -3.98
CA SER A 67 -2.56 -2.74 -3.49
C SER A 67 -1.13 -3.28 -3.50
N MET A 68 -0.75 -3.92 -2.40
CA MET A 68 0.54 -4.56 -2.14
C MET A 68 0.31 -5.84 -1.31
N ARG A 69 1.13 -6.87 -1.49
CA ARG A 69 1.06 -8.11 -0.70
C ARG A 69 2.45 -8.68 -0.44
N PRO A 70 2.70 -9.38 0.68
CA PRO A 70 3.93 -10.14 0.83
C PRO A 70 3.99 -11.28 -0.21
N ASN A 71 5.11 -11.99 -0.31
CA ASN A 71 5.22 -13.19 -1.14
C ASN A 71 4.43 -14.38 -0.54
N SER A 72 3.12 -14.25 -0.52
CA SER A 72 2.16 -15.22 0.00
C SER A 72 1.62 -16.11 -1.13
N ALA A 73 0.90 -17.18 -0.76
CA ALA A 73 0.12 -17.97 -1.73
C ALA A 73 -0.89 -17.11 -2.50
N GLY A 74 -1.50 -16.11 -1.84
CA GLY A 74 -2.43 -15.17 -2.47
C GLY A 74 -1.77 -14.31 -3.54
N GLN A 75 -0.60 -13.75 -3.24
CA GLN A 75 0.18 -12.96 -4.19
C GLN A 75 0.69 -13.80 -5.36
N GLN A 76 1.22 -14.99 -5.08
CA GLN A 76 1.67 -15.91 -6.13
C GLN A 76 0.50 -16.33 -7.03
N ASN A 77 -0.70 -16.53 -6.49
CA ASN A 77 -1.88 -16.82 -7.28
C ASN A 77 -2.26 -15.65 -8.20
N LEU A 78 -2.17 -14.40 -7.73
CA LEU A 78 -2.40 -13.22 -8.58
C LEU A 78 -1.43 -13.17 -9.76
N VAL A 79 -0.16 -13.53 -9.55
CA VAL A 79 0.84 -13.62 -10.63
C VAL A 79 0.50 -14.77 -11.58
N ARG A 80 0.24 -15.98 -11.07
CA ARG A 80 -0.05 -17.19 -11.87
C ARG A 80 -1.31 -17.08 -12.72
N THR A 81 -2.30 -16.34 -12.23
CA THR A 81 -3.62 -16.21 -12.88
C THR A 81 -3.78 -14.90 -13.64
N PHE A 82 -2.73 -14.08 -13.72
CA PHE A 82 -2.76 -12.81 -14.44
C PHE A 82 -3.10 -13.02 -15.91
N ARG A 83 -4.07 -12.24 -16.41
CA ARG A 83 -4.50 -12.25 -17.81
C ARG A 83 -3.99 -10.99 -18.49
N GLY A 84 -2.85 -11.11 -19.14
CA GLY A 84 -2.22 -10.04 -19.93
C GLY A 84 -0.89 -10.51 -20.49
N SER A 85 -0.34 -9.78 -21.46
CA SER A 85 0.92 -10.15 -22.13
C SER A 85 2.15 -9.90 -21.27
N THR A 86 2.06 -8.97 -20.31
CA THR A 86 3.19 -8.57 -19.47
C THR A 86 2.70 -8.12 -18.11
N ILE A 87 3.41 -8.54 -17.07
CA ILE A 87 3.20 -8.10 -15.69
C ILE A 87 4.54 -7.68 -15.09
N TYR A 88 4.55 -6.55 -14.41
CA TYR A 88 5.67 -6.09 -13.60
C TYR A 88 5.38 -6.40 -12.14
N VAL A 89 6.37 -6.94 -11.43
CA VAL A 89 6.29 -7.21 -9.99
C VAL A 89 7.35 -6.37 -9.31
N TYR A 90 6.93 -5.31 -8.64
CA TYR A 90 7.81 -4.42 -7.88
C TYR A 90 7.93 -4.93 -6.44
N ALA A 91 9.15 -5.09 -5.95
CA ALA A 91 9.42 -5.39 -4.56
C ALA A 91 9.71 -4.09 -3.78
N VAL A 92 9.08 -3.93 -2.62
CA VAL A 92 9.36 -2.89 -1.65
C VAL A 92 9.92 -3.58 -0.41
N PRO A 93 11.21 -3.42 -0.12
CA PRO A 93 11.86 -4.16 0.95
C PRO A 93 11.31 -3.75 2.32
N ALA A 94 11.32 -4.72 3.24
CA ALA A 94 11.20 -4.48 4.67
C ALA A 94 12.35 -3.59 5.17
N GLY A 95 12.35 -3.28 6.45
CA GLY A 95 13.39 -2.47 7.04
C GLY A 95 14.64 -3.09 7.70
N SER A 96 15.81 -2.40 7.72
CA SER A 96 17.03 -2.56 8.62
C SER A 96 17.66 -1.33 9.44
N PHE A 97 17.76 -1.26 10.83
CA PHE A 97 17.85 -0.08 11.83
C PHE A 97 19.05 0.90 11.69
N PRO A 98 19.00 2.18 12.19
CA PRO A 98 20.12 3.11 12.08
C PRO A 98 21.32 2.56 12.85
N PRO A 99 22.55 2.69 12.32
CA PRO A 99 23.74 2.09 12.92
C PRO A 99 23.94 2.44 14.41
N ILE A 100 23.46 3.60 14.87
CA ILE A 100 23.59 4.09 16.26
C ILE A 100 22.78 3.24 17.26
N LEU A 101 21.69 2.59 16.86
CA LEU A 101 20.91 1.71 17.74
C LEU A 101 21.45 0.26 17.75
N LYS A 102 22.40 -0.06 16.87
CA LYS A 102 23.02 -1.39 16.74
C LYS A 102 23.93 -1.74 17.93
N SER A 103 24.50 -0.74 18.61
CA SER A 103 25.40 -0.94 19.77
C SER A 103 24.67 -1.06 21.11
N LEU A 104 23.43 -0.56 21.21
CA LEU A 104 22.67 -0.51 22.46
C LEU A 104 21.83 -1.78 22.72
N VAL A 105 21.69 -2.66 21.74
CA VAL A 105 20.90 -3.90 21.89
C VAL A 105 21.67 -5.11 21.37
N GLN A 106 22.48 -5.70 22.24
CA GLN A 106 23.32 -6.87 21.91
C GLN A 106 22.54 -8.18 21.64
N ASN A 107 21.21 -8.20 21.81
CA ASN A 107 20.39 -9.41 21.73
C ASN A 107 19.09 -9.28 20.90
N LEU A 108 18.95 -8.23 20.07
CA LEU A 108 17.88 -8.18 19.07
C LEU A 108 18.42 -8.65 17.71
N SER A 109 17.74 -9.63 17.11
CA SER A 109 18.02 -10.11 15.74
C SER A 109 18.07 -8.95 14.74
N GLU A 110 19.05 -8.97 13.84
CA GLU A 110 19.62 -7.84 13.06
C GLU A 110 18.73 -7.01 12.09
N HIS A 111 17.40 -6.83 12.24
CA HIS A 111 16.54 -6.44 11.09
C HIS A 111 15.53 -5.27 11.26
N PHE A 112 15.89 -3.96 11.34
CA PHE A 112 14.82 -2.89 11.43
C PHE A 112 15.00 -1.35 11.06
N ILE A 113 15.06 -0.85 9.82
CA ILE A 113 14.89 0.54 9.27
C ILE A 113 14.19 0.26 7.96
N GLY A 114 12.86 0.35 8.01
CA GLY A 114 11.98 0.22 6.85
C GLY A 114 12.52 0.91 5.62
N THR A 115 12.03 0.50 4.45
CA THR A 115 11.62 1.56 3.52
C THR A 115 10.73 2.52 4.32
N THR A 116 11.28 3.70 4.65
CA THR A 116 10.56 4.76 5.36
C THR A 116 9.62 5.39 4.36
N LEU A 117 8.34 5.47 4.71
CA LEU A 117 7.39 6.09 3.81
C LEU A 117 7.56 7.61 3.89
N PRO A 118 7.45 8.32 2.75
CA PRO A 118 7.25 9.77 2.75
C PRO A 118 6.15 10.19 3.73
N ASP A 119 6.27 11.36 4.34
CA ASP A 119 5.32 11.85 5.35
C ASP A 119 3.88 12.00 4.83
N ASP A 120 3.70 12.08 3.52
CA ASP A 120 2.41 12.13 2.87
C ASP A 120 1.81 10.78 2.51
N LEU A 121 2.49 9.68 2.87
CA LEU A 121 2.05 8.32 2.65
C LEU A 121 1.90 7.53 3.95
N ILE A 122 1.01 6.54 3.89
CA ILE A 122 0.75 5.61 4.97
C ILE A 122 0.51 4.23 4.38
N LEU A 123 1.08 3.19 4.97
CA LEU A 123 0.80 1.81 4.59
C LEU A 123 -0.29 1.28 5.49
N VAL A 124 -1.34 0.71 4.91
CA VAL A 124 -2.47 0.13 5.63
C VAL A 124 -2.46 -1.38 5.42
N HIS A 125 -2.38 -2.14 6.50
CA HIS A 125 -2.73 -3.56 6.49
C HIS A 125 -4.23 -3.68 6.58
N GLU A 126 -4.82 -4.27 5.55
CA GLU A 126 -6.22 -4.60 5.47
C GLU A 126 -6.42 -6.11 5.73
N PHE A 127 -7.59 -6.65 5.38
CA PHE A 127 -7.91 -8.07 5.50
C PHE A 127 -6.84 -9.03 4.94
N GLY A 128 -6.62 -10.13 5.65
CA GLY A 128 -5.73 -11.22 5.21
C GLY A 128 -4.29 -10.74 5.03
N ASP A 129 -3.73 -10.92 3.83
CA ASP A 129 -2.39 -10.51 3.45
C ASP A 129 -2.35 -9.21 2.63
N HIS A 130 -3.49 -8.51 2.52
CA HIS A 130 -3.61 -7.34 1.68
C HIS A 130 -3.12 -6.10 2.40
N TYR A 131 -2.11 -5.45 1.83
CA TYR A 131 -1.65 -4.13 2.23
C TYR A 131 -2.02 -3.11 1.14
N SER A 132 -2.08 -1.85 1.50
CA SER A 132 -2.19 -0.77 0.52
C SER A 132 -1.41 0.46 0.94
N LEU A 133 -0.66 1.03 0.00
CA LEU A 133 0.00 2.32 0.17
C LEU A 133 -0.99 3.43 -0.18
N GLN A 134 -1.27 4.30 0.78
CA GLN A 134 -2.33 5.31 0.70
C GLN A 134 -1.83 6.70 1.02
N ALA A 135 -2.64 7.69 0.66
CA ALA A 135 -2.42 9.07 1.07
C ALA A 135 -2.62 9.23 2.59
N ARG A 136 -1.68 9.91 3.25
CA ARG A 136 -1.76 10.34 4.65
C ARG A 136 -2.26 11.79 4.79
N LYS A 137 -2.23 12.55 3.71
CA LYS A 137 -2.82 13.89 3.60
C LYS A 137 -3.65 13.99 2.34
N GLU A 138 -4.54 14.97 2.26
CA GLU A 138 -5.26 15.24 1.02
C GLU A 138 -4.27 15.61 -0.10
N MET A 139 -4.37 14.96 -1.26
CA MET A 139 -3.44 15.18 -2.40
C MET A 139 -4.06 14.81 -3.75
N THR A 140 -3.52 15.34 -4.85
CA THR A 140 -3.89 14.92 -6.20
C THR A 140 -3.25 13.57 -6.55
N VAL A 141 -3.87 12.83 -7.47
CA VAL A 141 -3.34 11.51 -7.91
C VAL A 141 -2.08 11.66 -8.75
N GLU A 142 -1.95 12.78 -9.46
CA GLU A 142 -0.81 13.09 -10.33
C GLU A 142 0.47 13.41 -9.52
N GLY A 143 0.35 13.70 -8.22
CA GLY A 143 1.48 13.85 -7.31
C GLY A 143 1.71 12.58 -6.48
N ASN A 144 2.85 11.92 -6.67
CA ASN A 144 3.61 11.24 -5.60
C ASN A 144 3.21 9.82 -5.11
N ILE A 145 2.28 9.07 -5.72
CA ILE A 145 2.25 7.61 -5.47
C ILE A 145 3.09 6.91 -6.53
N VAL A 146 4.40 7.16 -6.47
CA VAL A 146 5.42 6.48 -7.26
C VAL A 146 6.12 5.49 -6.34
N LEU A 147 6.07 4.21 -6.71
CA LEU A 147 6.88 3.14 -6.12
C LEU A 147 8.11 2.90 -6.98
#